data_AF-A0A3M4SI12-F1
#
_entry.id   AF-A0A3M4SI12-F1
#
_cell.length_a   1.000
_cell.length_b   1.000
_cell.length_c   1.000
_cell.angle_alpha   90.00
_cell.angle_beta   90.00
_cell.angle_gamma   90.00
#
_symmetry.space_group_name_H-M   'P 1'
#
loop_
_entity.id
_entity.type
_entity.pdbx_description
1 polymer ?
#
loop_
_entity_poly.entity_id
_entity_poly.type
_entity_poly.pdbx_seq_one_letter_code
_entity_poly.pdbx_strand_id
1 'polypeptide(L)'
;MRGCGLLILTCGVVGIILAMNMDVSVVSGFGRVNNIGLMSERQNYTIIAGFIALGGLLIALMSKKSSIQIGAQGPDNQYRNCPFCAETIKKAAVKCKHCGSDVEPLETSSSGATAPMDATGGWTVRYDCGSNSEMDDVRKRIADMPGEVLPDEGMTVVTGFFAEKEDAKEFRNRYSMKNGANGELHFQFEKSV
;
A
#
# COMPACT_ATOMS: atom_id res chain seq x y z
N MET A 1 1.55 2.74 -17.65
CA MET A 1 2.77 3.47 -18.09
C MET A 1 4.06 2.68 -17.91
N ARG A 2 4.27 1.92 -16.81
CA ARG A 2 5.46 1.04 -16.67
C ARG A 2 5.65 0.05 -17.81
N GLY A 3 4.56 -0.60 -18.26
CA GLY A 3 4.60 -1.55 -19.38
C GLY A 3 5.12 -0.90 -20.66
N CYS A 4 4.61 0.27 -21.04
CA CYS A 4 5.11 1.02 -22.20
C CYS A 4 6.58 1.42 -22.02
N GLY A 5 6.99 1.89 -20.83
CA GLY A 5 8.39 2.22 -20.55
C GLY A 5 9.32 1.02 -20.67
N LEU A 6 8.90 -0.15 -20.18
CA LEU A 6 9.66 -1.40 -20.28
C LEU A 6 9.76 -1.88 -21.73
N LEU A 7 8.67 -1.81 -22.50
CA LEU A 7 8.70 -2.16 -23.94
C LEU A 7 9.65 -1.26 -24.72
N ILE A 8 9.60 0.06 -24.49
CA ILE A 8 10.51 1.02 -25.13
C ILE A 8 11.96 0.75 -24.72
N LEU A 9 12.22 0.48 -23.44
CA LEU A 9 13.54 0.12 -22.94
C LEU A 9 14.06 -1.15 -23.64
N THR A 10 13.23 -2.20 -23.73
CA THR A 10 13.63 -3.45 -24.41
C THR A 10 13.92 -3.23 -25.89
N CYS A 11 13.11 -2.42 -26.59
CA CYS A 11 13.32 -2.09 -27.99
C CYS A 11 14.63 -1.31 -28.19
N GLY A 12 14.93 -0.34 -27.31
CA GLY A 12 16.19 0.40 -27.33
C GLY A 12 17.41 -0.49 -27.09
N VAL A 13 17.35 -1.40 -26.12
CA VAL A 13 18.45 -2.35 -25.84
C VAL A 13 18.69 -3.30 -27.01
N VAL A 14 17.63 -3.84 -27.63
CA VAL A 14 17.74 -4.66 -28.84
C VAL A 14 18.37 -3.86 -29.98
N GLY A 15 17.96 -2.60 -30.17
CA GLY A 15 18.56 -1.70 -31.16
C GLY A 15 20.06 -1.49 -30.96
N ILE A 16 20.53 -1.33 -29.71
CA ILE A 16 21.96 -1.23 -29.39
C ILE A 16 22.70 -2.51 -29.80
N ILE A 17 22.17 -3.69 -29.46
CA ILE A 17 22.80 -4.98 -29.81
C ILE A 17 22.92 -5.14 -31.32
N LEU A 18 21.86 -4.81 -32.06
CA LEU A 18 21.86 -4.87 -33.53
C LEU A 18 22.85 -3.88 -34.14
N ALA A 19 22.90 -2.64 -33.65
CA ALA A 19 23.86 -1.63 -34.10
C ALA A 19 25.31 -2.07 -33.80
N MET A 20 25.56 -2.68 -32.64
CA MET A 20 26.88 -3.20 -32.29
C MET A 20 27.33 -4.37 -33.17
N ASN A 21 26.39 -5.12 -33.76
CA ASN A 21 26.68 -6.23 -34.66
C ASN A 21 26.83 -5.80 -36.14
N MET A 22 26.72 -4.50 -36.45
CA MET A 22 26.87 -4.01 -37.82
C MET A 22 28.34 -4.05 -38.26
N ASP A 23 28.60 -4.70 -39.40
CA ASP A 23 29.93 -4.75 -40.01
C ASP A 23 30.30 -3.39 -40.60
N VAL A 24 31.39 -2.82 -40.08
CA VAL A 24 31.88 -1.50 -40.48
C VAL A 24 33.01 -1.58 -41.50
N SER A 25 33.31 -2.77 -42.02
CA SER A 25 34.44 -3.00 -42.91
C SER A 25 34.00 -3.32 -44.34
N VAL A 26 34.77 -2.82 -45.31
CA VAL A 26 34.60 -3.13 -46.73
C VAL A 26 35.88 -3.75 -47.28
N VAL A 27 35.74 -4.57 -48.32
CA VAL A 27 36.89 -5.14 -49.03
C VAL A 27 37.56 -4.04 -49.85
N SER A 28 38.88 -3.91 -49.67
CA SER A 28 39.75 -3.06 -50.49
C SER A 28 40.85 -3.90 -51.14
N GLY A 29 41.56 -3.34 -52.11
CA GLY A 29 42.68 -4.03 -52.78
C GLY A 29 43.82 -4.49 -51.87
N PHE A 30 43.88 -3.99 -50.63
CA PHE A 30 44.89 -4.35 -49.63
C PHE A 30 44.31 -5.15 -48.44
N GLY A 31 43.07 -5.62 -48.53
CA GLY A 31 42.38 -6.35 -47.46
C GLY A 31 41.13 -5.62 -46.95
N ARG A 32 40.58 -6.08 -45.82
CA ARG A 32 39.41 -5.43 -45.20
C ARG A 32 39.86 -4.18 -44.45
N VAL A 33 39.25 -3.05 -44.77
CA VAL A 33 39.50 -1.77 -44.09
C VAL A 33 38.20 -1.26 -43.48
N ASN A 34 38.29 -0.63 -42.32
CA ASN A 34 37.12 -0.02 -41.70
C ASN A 34 36.74 1.25 -42.46
N ASN A 35 35.48 1.29 -42.88
CA ASN A 35 34.93 2.42 -43.58
C ASN A 35 34.46 3.46 -42.56
N ILE A 36 34.97 4.69 -42.68
CA ILE A 36 34.63 5.80 -41.77
C ILE A 36 33.13 6.11 -41.79
N GLY A 37 32.50 6.01 -42.96
CA GLY A 37 31.06 6.23 -43.13
C GLY A 37 30.23 5.15 -42.42
N LEU A 38 30.54 3.86 -42.65
CA LEU A 38 29.85 2.76 -41.94
C LEU A 38 30.09 2.81 -40.42
N MET A 39 31.27 3.25 -40.00
CA MET A 39 31.58 3.49 -38.59
C MET A 39 30.71 4.62 -38.00
N SER A 40 30.55 5.73 -38.73
CA SER A 40 29.66 6.82 -38.35
C SER A 40 28.20 6.39 -38.32
N GLU A 41 27.77 5.54 -39.26
CA GLU A 41 26.42 5.00 -39.31
C GLU A 41 26.14 4.09 -38.10
N ARG A 42 27.08 3.20 -37.76
CA ARG A 42 27.03 2.38 -36.53
C ARG A 42 26.88 3.27 -35.29
N GLN A 43 27.67 4.33 -35.23
CA GLN A 43 27.63 5.28 -34.11
C GLN A 43 26.28 6.00 -34.04
N ASN A 44 25.73 6.46 -35.16
CA ASN A 44 24.42 7.12 -35.21
C ASN A 44 23.29 6.21 -34.74
N TYR A 45 23.23 4.97 -35.21
CA TYR A 45 22.23 4.00 -34.74
C TYR A 45 22.40 3.69 -33.25
N THR A 46 23.63 3.55 -32.77
CA THR A 46 23.92 3.30 -31.36
C THR A 46 23.46 4.48 -30.48
N ILE A 47 23.67 5.72 -30.93
CA ILE A 47 23.24 6.94 -30.22
C ILE A 47 21.71 6.99 -30.15
N ILE A 48 21.01 6.79 -31.27
CA ILE A 48 19.54 6.81 -31.33
C ILE A 48 18.95 5.73 -30.41
N ALA A 49 19.45 4.50 -30.51
CA ALA A 49 19.02 3.39 -29.67
C ALA A 49 19.30 3.64 -28.17
N GLY A 50 20.42 4.31 -27.86
CA GLY A 50 20.76 4.78 -26.53
C GLY A 50 19.74 5.76 -25.94
N PHE A 51 19.30 6.76 -26.72
CA PHE A 51 18.26 7.69 -26.29
C PHE A 51 16.91 7.01 -26.08
N ILE A 52 16.54 6.06 -26.96
CA ILE A 52 15.32 5.26 -26.80
C ILE A 52 15.37 4.44 -25.50
N ALA A 53 16.49 3.76 -25.24
CA ALA A 53 16.68 2.99 -24.02
C ALA A 53 16.64 3.89 -22.76
N LEU A 54 17.33 5.04 -22.79
CA LEU A 54 17.33 6.01 -21.68
C LEU A 54 15.92 6.55 -21.42
N GLY A 55 15.19 6.95 -22.46
CA GLY A 55 13.81 7.42 -22.35
C GLY A 55 12.88 6.35 -21.79
N GLY A 56 12.99 5.11 -22.28
CA GLY A 56 12.25 3.97 -21.74
C GLY A 56 12.55 3.71 -20.26
N LEU A 57 13.83 3.77 -19.87
CA LEU A 57 14.26 3.64 -18.48
C LEU A 57 13.68 4.75 -17.59
N LEU A 58 13.78 6.02 -18.00
CA LEU A 58 13.23 7.14 -17.24
C LEU A 58 11.71 7.02 -17.06
N ILE A 59 10.98 6.66 -18.13
CA ILE A 59 9.52 6.44 -18.06
C ILE A 59 9.19 5.26 -17.13
N ALA A 60 9.97 4.18 -17.17
CA ALA A 60 9.80 3.02 -16.31
C ALA A 60 10.07 3.35 -14.83
N LEU A 61 11.11 4.14 -14.54
CA LEU A 61 11.50 4.55 -13.19
C LEU A 61 10.54 5.59 -12.59
N MET A 62 10.14 6.61 -13.35
CA MET A 62 9.18 7.63 -12.89
C MET A 62 7.78 7.04 -12.68
N SER A 63 7.47 5.94 -13.34
CA SER A 63 6.20 5.25 -13.13
C SER A 63 6.15 4.48 -11.80
N LYS A 64 7.19 4.45 -10.95
CA LYS A 64 7.26 3.62 -9.71
C LYS A 64 6.25 3.99 -8.59
N LYS A 65 5.30 4.90 -8.82
CA LYS A 65 4.11 5.06 -7.97
C LYS A 65 2.83 5.16 -8.79
N SER A 66 2.18 4.03 -8.99
CA SER A 66 0.77 3.87 -9.31
C SER A 66 0.50 2.38 -9.30
N SER A 67 0.16 1.88 -8.12
CA SER A 67 -0.81 0.79 -8.04
C SER A 67 -2.03 1.21 -8.87
N ILE A 68 -2.10 0.78 -10.12
CA ILE A 68 -3.39 0.30 -10.62
C ILE A 68 -3.64 -0.97 -9.82
N GLN A 69 -4.07 -0.78 -8.58
CA GLN A 69 -4.94 -1.68 -7.89
C GLN A 69 -6.31 -1.07 -8.13
N ILE A 70 -7.06 -1.74 -9.00
CA ILE A 70 -8.50 -1.78 -8.89
C ILE A 70 -8.77 -2.22 -7.44
N GLY A 71 -9.25 -1.29 -6.62
CA GLY A 71 -9.52 -1.50 -5.19
C GLY A 71 -8.34 -1.20 -4.24
N ALA A 72 -8.68 -0.75 -3.04
CA ALA A 72 -7.80 -0.59 -1.87
C ALA A 72 -6.95 0.70 -1.73
N GLN A 73 -7.57 1.67 -1.05
CA GLN A 73 -7.15 2.13 0.29
C GLN A 73 -5.69 2.61 0.45
N GLY A 74 -5.49 3.91 0.23
CA GLY A 74 -4.50 4.73 0.95
C GLY A 74 -5.22 5.61 2.01
N PRO A 75 -4.49 6.30 2.90
CA PRO A 75 -5.01 6.86 4.16
C PRO A 75 -5.91 8.10 4.04
N ASP A 76 -6.52 8.33 2.86
CA ASP A 76 -7.64 9.26 2.65
C ASP A 76 -8.94 8.47 2.42
N ASN A 77 -9.15 7.41 3.21
CA ASN A 77 -10.31 6.51 3.14
C ASN A 77 -11.66 7.20 3.48
N GLN A 78 -11.65 8.52 3.68
CA GLN A 78 -12.82 9.36 3.97
C GLN A 78 -13.43 10.02 2.71
N TYR A 79 -12.79 9.93 1.55
CA TYR A 79 -13.27 10.53 0.31
C TYR A 79 -13.62 9.48 -0.74
N ARG A 80 -14.64 9.77 -1.55
CA ARG A 80 -15.09 9.00 -2.73
C ARG A 80 -15.48 9.95 -3.84
N ASN A 81 -15.55 9.47 -5.07
CA ASN A 81 -16.04 10.29 -6.18
C ASN A 81 -17.58 10.23 -6.24
N CYS A 82 -18.21 11.35 -6.59
CA CYS A 82 -19.64 11.45 -6.80
C CYS A 82 -20.04 10.62 -8.04
N PRO A 83 -21.08 9.75 -7.97
CA PRO A 83 -21.49 8.94 -9.11
C PRO A 83 -22.13 9.75 -10.25
N PHE A 84 -22.55 10.99 -10.00
CA PHE A 84 -23.22 11.84 -10.99
C PHE A 84 -22.28 12.80 -11.73
N CYS A 85 -21.30 13.38 -11.03
CA CYS A 85 -20.43 14.41 -11.60
C CYS A 85 -18.93 14.11 -11.46
N ALA A 86 -18.57 12.92 -10.95
CA ALA A 86 -17.20 12.46 -10.73
C ALA A 86 -16.32 13.31 -9.77
N GLU A 87 -16.90 14.34 -9.15
CA GLU A 87 -16.19 15.23 -8.21
C GLU A 87 -15.91 14.55 -6.87
N THR A 88 -14.86 14.99 -6.18
CA THR A 88 -14.44 14.38 -4.91
C THR A 88 -15.38 14.82 -3.77
N ILE A 89 -16.06 13.85 -3.15
CA ILE A 89 -16.98 14.05 -2.02
C ILE A 89 -16.53 13.24 -0.80
N LYS A 90 -16.96 13.62 0.40
CA LYS A 90 -16.76 12.78 1.59
C LYS A 90 -17.63 11.53 1.47
N LYS A 91 -17.18 10.39 1.99
CA LYS A 91 -17.98 9.16 2.03
C LYS A 91 -19.28 9.32 2.83
N ALA A 92 -19.24 10.14 3.89
CA ALA A 92 -20.42 10.52 4.68
C ALA A 92 -21.28 11.62 4.02
N ALA A 93 -20.96 12.09 2.81
CA ALA A 93 -21.77 13.11 2.16
C ALA A 93 -23.11 12.51 1.70
N VAL A 94 -24.21 13.13 2.13
CA VAL A 94 -25.59 12.83 1.68
C VAL A 94 -25.92 13.59 0.39
N LYS A 95 -25.23 14.71 0.12
CA LYS A 95 -25.48 15.57 -1.03
C LYS A 95 -24.18 16.12 -1.62
N CYS A 96 -24.05 16.08 -2.94
CA CYS A 96 -22.89 16.65 -3.62
C CYS A 96 -23.00 18.18 -3.70
N LYS A 97 -21.95 18.91 -3.28
CA LYS A 97 -21.90 20.38 -3.36
C LYS A 97 -21.81 20.94 -4.78
N HIS A 98 -21.39 20.12 -5.74
CA HIS A 98 -21.12 20.57 -7.11
C HIS A 98 -22.30 20.36 -8.04
N CYS A 99 -22.89 19.16 -8.04
CA CYS A 99 -24.06 18.85 -8.88
C CYS A 99 -25.39 18.92 -8.15
N GLY A 100 -25.39 18.97 -6.81
CA GLY A 100 -26.62 19.00 -6.01
C GLY A 100 -27.38 17.68 -5.96
N SER A 101 -26.90 16.60 -6.59
CA SER A 101 -27.51 15.28 -6.52
C SER A 101 -27.37 14.67 -5.12
N ASP A 102 -28.41 13.97 -4.69
CA ASP A 102 -28.40 13.18 -3.46
C ASP A 102 -27.57 11.90 -3.69
N VAL A 103 -26.67 11.61 -2.76
CA VAL A 103 -25.68 10.54 -2.83
C VAL A 103 -25.72 9.74 -1.55
N GLU A 104 -25.67 8.41 -1.65
CA GLU A 104 -25.79 7.53 -0.49
C GLU A 104 -24.54 7.64 0.42
N PRO A 105 -24.69 7.93 1.73
CA PRO A 105 -23.57 7.92 2.65
C PRO A 105 -23.01 6.51 2.78
N LEU A 106 -21.72 6.35 2.47
CA LEU A 106 -21.00 5.13 2.82
C LEU A 106 -20.42 5.38 4.21
N GLU A 107 -21.12 4.89 5.22
CA GLU A 107 -20.69 4.94 6.62
C GLU A 107 -19.22 4.52 6.69
N THR A 108 -18.39 5.44 7.20
CA THR A 108 -17.14 5.02 7.83
C THR A 108 -17.60 4.28 9.06
N SER A 109 -17.24 3.00 9.21
CA SER A 109 -17.45 2.23 10.44
C SER A 109 -16.62 2.84 11.57
N SER A 110 -17.04 4.02 12.01
CA SER A 110 -16.88 4.60 13.32
C SER A 110 -18.20 4.35 14.04
N SER A 111 -18.47 3.09 14.33
CA SER A 111 -19.44 2.69 15.33
C SER A 111 -18.87 1.47 16.01
N GLY A 112 -18.72 1.54 17.34
CA GLY A 112 -18.36 0.40 18.17
C GLY A 112 -19.36 -0.74 17.95
N ALA A 113 -19.04 -1.61 17.01
CA ALA A 113 -19.69 -2.89 16.84
C ALA A 113 -19.00 -3.84 17.81
N THR A 114 -19.64 -4.03 18.97
CA THR A 114 -19.68 -5.33 19.64
C THR A 114 -19.68 -6.42 18.57
N ALA A 115 -18.79 -7.39 18.74
CA ALA A 115 -18.63 -8.47 17.77
C ALA A 115 -19.99 -9.10 17.42
N PRO A 116 -20.18 -9.57 16.18
CA PRO A 116 -21.27 -10.49 15.87
C PRO A 116 -21.15 -11.68 16.84
N MET A 117 -22.25 -12.06 17.49
CA MET A 117 -22.36 -13.22 18.41
C MET A 117 -22.06 -14.59 17.75
N ASP A 118 -21.47 -14.60 16.55
CA ASP A 118 -21.24 -15.78 15.71
C ASP A 118 -19.76 -15.95 15.31
N ALA A 119 -18.84 -15.15 15.85
CA ALA A 119 -17.42 -15.28 15.55
C ALA A 119 -16.76 -16.27 16.52
N THR A 120 -16.38 -17.46 16.02
CA THR A 120 -15.71 -18.55 16.75
C THR A 120 -14.38 -18.16 17.46
N GLY A 121 -13.94 -16.91 17.35
CA GLY A 121 -12.81 -16.34 18.06
C GLY A 121 -12.52 -14.91 17.61
N GLY A 122 -11.73 -14.19 18.40
CA GLY A 122 -11.38 -12.80 18.16
C GLY A 122 -9.98 -12.45 18.66
N TRP A 123 -9.42 -11.41 18.07
CA TRP A 123 -8.18 -10.79 18.49
C TRP A 123 -8.42 -9.90 19.71
N THR A 124 -7.55 -10.07 20.69
CA THR A 124 -7.55 -9.35 21.96
C THR A 124 -6.19 -8.72 22.16
N VAL A 125 -6.15 -7.61 22.90
CA VAL A 125 -4.89 -6.98 23.31
C VAL A 125 -4.64 -7.30 24.77
N ARG A 126 -3.46 -7.88 25.07
CA ARG A 126 -3.05 -8.27 26.42
C ARG A 126 -1.98 -7.34 26.95
N TYR A 127 -2.11 -6.91 28.20
CA TYR A 127 -1.11 -6.13 28.91
C TYR A 127 -0.63 -6.90 30.12
N ASP A 128 0.64 -7.30 30.11
CA ASP A 128 1.29 -7.90 31.27
C ASP A 128 1.51 -6.83 32.34
N CYS A 129 0.92 -7.03 33.52
CA CYS A 129 1.07 -6.15 34.67
C CYS A 129 1.97 -6.83 35.71
N GLY A 130 2.93 -6.10 36.28
CA GLY A 130 3.86 -6.65 37.29
C GLY A 130 3.26 -6.67 38.71
N SER A 131 2.21 -5.87 38.95
CA SER A 131 1.57 -5.71 40.27
C SER A 131 0.07 -5.43 40.16
N ASN A 132 -0.69 -5.72 41.22
CA ASN A 132 -2.13 -5.43 41.30
C ASN A 132 -2.42 -3.92 41.16
N SER A 133 -1.51 -3.06 41.63
CA SER A 133 -1.63 -1.60 41.48
C SER A 133 -1.55 -1.17 40.01
N GLU A 134 -0.68 -1.81 39.22
CA GLU A 134 -0.57 -1.52 37.78
C GLU A 134 -1.81 -2.02 37.02
N MET A 135 -2.41 -3.14 37.43
CA MET A 135 -3.66 -3.62 36.84
C MET A 135 -4.80 -2.62 37.04
N ASP A 136 -4.95 -2.06 38.24
CA ASP A 136 -5.99 -1.07 38.54
C ASP A 136 -5.78 0.24 37.76
N ASP A 137 -4.52 0.67 37.60
CA ASP A 137 -4.19 1.85 36.81
C ASP A 137 -4.44 1.63 35.31
N VAL A 138 -4.07 0.46 34.79
CA VAL A 138 -4.35 0.06 33.41
C VAL A 138 -5.87 -0.05 33.17
N ARG A 139 -6.63 -0.65 34.09
CA ARG A 139 -8.09 -0.72 34.02
C ARG A 139 -8.74 0.66 34.00
N LYS A 140 -8.30 1.59 34.87
CA LYS A 140 -8.80 2.98 34.87
C LYS A 140 -8.50 3.70 33.55
N ARG A 141 -7.34 3.46 32.94
CA ARG A 141 -6.98 4.04 31.64
C ARG A 141 -7.76 3.45 30.48
N ILE A 142 -8.17 2.18 30.57
CA ILE A 142 -8.95 1.48 29.54
C ILE A 142 -10.45 1.81 29.65
N ALA A 143 -10.97 2.10 30.84
CA ALA A 143 -12.39 2.39 31.07
C ALA A 143 -12.96 3.59 30.25
N ASP A 144 -12.09 4.49 29.79
CA ASP A 144 -12.44 5.67 28.97
C ASP A 144 -12.65 5.33 27.47
N MET A 145 -12.44 4.07 27.05
CA MET A 145 -12.44 3.69 25.64
C MET A 145 -13.44 2.55 25.35
N PRO A 146 -14.11 2.54 24.17
CA PRO A 146 -15.01 1.45 23.78
C PRO A 146 -14.23 0.14 23.58
N GLY A 147 -14.34 -0.78 24.54
CA GLY A 147 -13.79 -2.12 24.49
C GLY A 147 -14.28 -2.95 25.67
N GLU A 148 -14.54 -4.23 25.43
CA GLU A 148 -14.91 -5.17 26.49
C GLU A 148 -13.64 -5.64 27.22
N VAL A 149 -13.65 -5.61 28.54
CA VAL A 149 -12.56 -6.11 29.38
C VAL A 149 -12.92 -7.53 29.77
N LEU A 150 -12.16 -8.50 29.25
CA LEU A 150 -12.39 -9.92 29.54
C LEU A 150 -11.85 -10.28 30.92
N PRO A 151 -12.40 -11.32 31.58
CA PRO A 151 -11.94 -11.75 32.90
C PRO A 151 -10.46 -12.16 32.87
N ASP A 152 -9.69 -11.62 33.81
CA ASP A 152 -8.24 -11.77 33.89
C ASP A 152 -7.87 -13.24 34.21
N GLU A 153 -7.11 -13.91 33.34
CA GLU A 153 -6.37 -15.11 33.73
C GLU A 153 -4.97 -14.69 34.21
N GLY A 154 -4.86 -14.36 35.49
CA GLY A 154 -3.59 -13.96 36.11
C GLY A 154 -3.34 -12.45 36.12
N MET A 155 -2.08 -12.03 36.03
CA MET A 155 -1.65 -10.62 36.10
C MET A 155 -1.71 -9.92 34.72
N THR A 156 -2.70 -10.24 33.91
CA THR A 156 -2.81 -9.74 32.53
C THR A 156 -4.15 -9.09 32.30
N VAL A 157 -4.15 -7.82 31.91
CA VAL A 157 -5.38 -7.12 31.53
C VAL A 157 -5.65 -7.35 30.05
N VAL A 158 -6.82 -7.91 29.72
CA VAL A 158 -7.24 -8.18 28.35
C VAL A 158 -8.32 -7.17 27.95
N THR A 159 -8.15 -6.53 26.80
CA THR A 159 -9.13 -5.58 26.26
C THR A 159 -9.41 -5.80 24.78
N GLY A 160 -10.68 -5.59 24.42
CA GLY A 160 -11.18 -5.63 23.06
C GLY A 160 -11.37 -7.05 22.55
N PHE A 161 -12.29 -7.18 21.59
CA PHE A 161 -12.53 -8.40 20.84
C PHE A 161 -12.76 -8.02 19.38
N PHE A 162 -11.73 -8.19 18.56
CA PHE A 162 -11.71 -7.76 17.16
C PHE A 162 -11.75 -8.98 16.24
N ALA A 163 -12.60 -8.98 15.21
CA ALA A 163 -12.62 -10.08 14.25
C ALA A 163 -11.29 -10.15 13.45
N GLU A 164 -10.78 -8.99 13.05
CA GLU A 164 -9.57 -8.86 12.23
C GLU A 164 -8.35 -8.46 13.07
N LYS A 165 -7.17 -8.95 12.66
CA LYS A 165 -5.90 -8.68 13.36
C LYS A 165 -5.49 -7.21 13.25
N GLU A 166 -5.84 -6.59 12.13
CA GLU A 166 -5.54 -5.21 11.77
C GLU A 166 -6.23 -4.23 12.72
N ASP A 167 -7.50 -4.50 13.06
CA ASP A 167 -8.28 -3.68 13.98
C ASP A 167 -7.69 -3.73 15.40
N ALA A 168 -7.30 -4.94 15.85
CA ALA A 168 -6.61 -5.11 17.12
C ALA A 168 -5.25 -4.41 17.15
N LYS A 169 -4.53 -4.42 16.01
CA LYS A 169 -3.25 -3.71 15.85
C LYS A 169 -3.42 -2.20 15.93
N GLU A 170 -4.47 -1.65 15.31
CA GLU A 170 -4.77 -0.22 15.38
C GLU A 170 -5.13 0.19 16.81
N PHE A 171 -5.99 -0.58 17.48
CA PHE A 171 -6.35 -0.35 18.87
C PHE A 171 -5.12 -0.35 19.78
N ARG A 172 -4.26 -1.37 19.66
CA ARG A 172 -3.00 -1.46 20.41
C ARG A 172 -2.09 -0.26 20.13
N ASN A 173 -1.93 0.15 18.86
CA ASN A 173 -1.07 1.28 18.51
C ASN A 173 -1.59 2.59 19.11
N ARG A 174 -2.91 2.80 19.06
CA ARG A 174 -3.58 3.96 19.68
C ARG A 174 -3.36 3.99 21.19
N TYR A 175 -3.47 2.83 21.84
CA TYR A 175 -3.24 2.69 23.27
C TYR A 175 -1.78 2.90 23.66
N SER A 176 -0.85 2.30 22.92
CA SER A 176 0.60 2.45 23.12
C SER A 176 1.02 3.93 23.03
N MET A 177 0.47 4.69 22.08
CA MET A 177 0.71 6.14 21.97
C MET A 177 0.17 6.95 23.14
N LYS A 178 -1.00 6.62 23.68
CA LYS A 178 -1.64 7.38 24.77
C LYS A 178 -1.04 7.08 26.14
N ASN A 179 -0.70 5.81 26.40
CA ASN A 179 -0.40 5.30 27.74
C ASN A 179 1.00 4.73 27.91
N GLY A 180 1.81 4.66 26.85
CA GLY A 180 3.19 4.13 26.89
C GLY A 180 3.29 2.63 27.17
N ALA A 181 2.17 1.91 27.11
CA ALA A 181 2.09 0.48 27.42
C ALA A 181 2.12 -0.35 26.12
N ASN A 182 3.04 -1.32 26.06
CA ASN A 182 3.18 -2.24 24.95
C ASN A 182 2.28 -3.46 25.19
N GLY A 183 1.11 -3.46 24.56
CA GLY A 183 0.23 -4.63 24.58
C GLY A 183 0.61 -5.65 23.51
N GLU A 184 0.44 -6.93 23.80
CA GLU A 184 0.62 -8.02 22.83
C GLU A 184 -0.71 -8.43 22.20
N LEU A 185 -0.67 -8.84 20.93
CA LEU A 185 -1.86 -9.27 20.20
C LEU A 185 -2.04 -10.78 20.36
N HIS A 186 -3.16 -11.19 20.94
CA HIS A 186 -3.50 -12.59 21.12
C HIS A 186 -4.86 -12.91 20.52
N PHE A 187 -4.92 -13.94 19.69
CA PHE A 187 -6.18 -14.52 19.26
C PHE A 187 -6.73 -15.42 20.38
N GLN A 188 -7.95 -15.15 20.82
CA GLN A 188 -8.67 -15.99 21.77
C GLN A 188 -9.89 -16.58 21.08
N PHE A 189 -10.01 -17.90 21.15
CA PHE A 189 -11.25 -18.57 20.81
C PHE A 189 -12.27 -18.22 21.89
N GLU A 190 -13.51 -17.95 21.48
CA GLU A 190 -14.60 -17.76 22.43
C GLU A 190 -14.71 -19.04 23.26
N LYS A 191 -14.42 -18.96 24.57
CA LYS A 191 -14.62 -20.11 25.45
C LYS A 191 -16.11 -20.39 25.43
N SER A 192 -16.49 -21.50 24.81
CA SER A 192 -17.82 -22.07 24.97
C SER A 192 -18.09 -22.23 26.46
N VAL A 193 -18.96 -21.38 27.00
CA VAL A 193 -19.56 -21.54 28.33
C VAL A 193 -20.43 -22.78 28.31
#